data_AF-A0A7C2PKD6-F1
#
_entry.id   AF-A0A7C2PKD6-F1
#
_cell.length_a   1.000
_cell.length_b   1.000
_cell.length_c   1.000
_cell.angle_alpha   90.00
_cell.angle_beta   90.00
_cell.angle_gamma   90.00
#
_symmetry.space_group_name_H-M   'P 1'
#
loop_
_entity.id
_entity.type
_entity.pdbx_description
1 polymer ?
#
loop_
_entity_poly.entity_id
_entity_poly.type
_entity_poly.pdbx_seq_one_letter_code
_entity_poly.pdbx_strand_id
1 'polypeptide(L)'
;MPLEREQIRALILQELPALIETDPEVQRLILQLTQKYFAGRSETESRFDRVLEELRQMREEQTRRWEEQAQRWAEQAQRWEEQDRRWQEQAQQWEEQNRRWEEQAQRWAEQTQRWE
;
A
#
# COMPACT_ATOMS: atom_id res chain seq x y z
N MET A 1 -12.53 -70.20 10.80
CA MET A 1 -12.40 -69.07 11.75
C MET A 1 -12.67 -67.80 10.96
N PRO A 2 -13.82 -67.11 11.17
CA PRO A 2 -14.08 -65.86 10.47
C PRO A 2 -13.06 -64.82 10.94
N LEU A 3 -12.32 -64.23 10.01
CA LEU A 3 -11.42 -63.13 10.31
C LEU A 3 -12.26 -61.99 10.89
N GLU A 4 -11.95 -61.58 12.11
CA GLU A 4 -12.63 -60.46 12.74
C GLU A 4 -12.39 -59.20 11.89
N ARG A 5 -13.36 -58.29 11.80
CA ARG A 5 -13.23 -57.05 11.00
C ARG A 5 -11.96 -56.26 11.31
N GLU A 6 -11.48 -56.34 12.54
CA GLU A 6 -10.22 -55.77 13.01
C GLU A 6 -8.99 -56.37 12.30
N GLN A 7 -8.98 -57.70 12.10
CA GLN A 7 -7.90 -58.42 11.40
C GLN A 7 -7.92 -58.10 9.90
N ILE A 8 -9.11 -58.02 9.30
CA ILE A 8 -9.25 -57.60 7.89
C ILE A 8 -8.75 -56.16 7.73
N ARG A 9 -9.07 -55.26 8.66
CA ARG A 9 -8.60 -53.87 8.64
C ARG A 9 -7.08 -53.77 8.77
N ALA A 10 -6.48 -54.52 9.70
CA ALA A 10 -5.04 -54.54 9.90
C ALA A 10 -4.31 -55.09 8.67
N LEU A 11 -4.83 -56.17 8.07
CA LEU A 11 -4.28 -56.78 6.87
C LEU A 11 -4.35 -55.82 5.67
N ILE A 12 -5.50 -55.15 5.49
CA ILE A 12 -5.67 -54.14 4.44
C ILE A 12 -4.71 -52.97 4.64
N LEU A 13 -4.50 -52.49 5.87
CA LEU A 13 -3.58 -51.38 6.14
C LEU A 13 -2.09 -51.73 5.92
N GLN A 14 -1.72 -52.99 6.15
CA GLN A 14 -0.35 -53.47 5.94
C GLN A 14 -0.05 -53.71 4.46
N GLU A 15 -1.02 -54.25 3.70
CA GLU A 15 -0.84 -54.63 2.30
C GLU A 15 -1.23 -53.51 1.32
N LEU A 16 -2.05 -52.52 1.74
CA LEU A 16 -2.44 -51.38 0.90
C LEU A 16 -1.25 -50.66 0.25
N PRO A 17 -0.16 -50.31 0.96
CA PRO A 17 0.99 -49.64 0.36
C PRO A 17 1.62 -50.48 -0.76
N ALA A 18 1.74 -51.79 -0.58
CA ALA A 18 2.30 -52.70 -1.57
C ALA A 18 1.34 -52.90 -2.76
N LEU A 19 0.03 -52.98 -2.51
CA LEU A 19 -0.98 -53.14 -3.55
C LEU A 19 -1.15 -51.89 -4.43
N ILE A 20 -0.84 -50.70 -3.92
CA ILE A 20 -0.79 -49.46 -4.72
C ILE A 20 0.31 -49.53 -5.79
N GLU A 21 1.45 -50.13 -5.47
CA GLU A 21 2.58 -50.25 -6.41
C GLU A 21 2.38 -51.39 -7.40
N THR A 22 1.62 -52.42 -7.01
CA THR A 22 1.50 -53.68 -7.76
C THR A 22 0.23 -53.74 -8.63
N ASP A 23 -0.85 -53.05 -8.25
CA ASP A 23 -2.17 -53.18 -8.89
C ASP A 23 -2.75 -51.84 -9.42
N PRO A 24 -2.89 -51.68 -10.75
CA PRO A 24 -3.47 -50.49 -11.38
C PRO A 24 -4.99 -50.32 -11.18
N GLU A 25 -5.72 -51.35 -10.74
CA GLU A 25 -7.13 -51.20 -10.34
C GLU A 25 -7.27 -50.53 -8.97
N VAL A 26 -6.38 -50.86 -8.04
CA VAL A 26 -6.30 -50.21 -6.72
C VAL A 26 -5.95 -48.75 -6.87
N GLN A 27 -5.02 -48.40 -7.76
CA GLN A 27 -4.70 -47.01 -8.09
C GLN A 27 -5.91 -46.25 -8.64
N ARG A 28 -6.68 -46.86 -9.56
CA ARG A 28 -7.90 -46.24 -10.11
C ARG A 28 -8.97 -46.03 -9.04
N LEU A 29 -9.16 -46.99 -8.16
CA LEU A 29 -10.11 -46.88 -7.05
C LEU A 29 -9.70 -45.76 -6.08
N ILE A 30 -8.41 -45.63 -5.76
CA ILE A 30 -7.88 -44.55 -4.92
C ILE A 30 -8.00 -43.20 -5.62
N LEU A 31 -7.77 -43.12 -6.94
CA LEU A 31 -7.97 -41.88 -7.70
C LEU A 31 -9.44 -41.44 -7.71
N GLN A 32 -10.38 -42.37 -7.82
CA GLN A 32 -11.82 -42.07 -7.74
C GLN A 32 -12.24 -41.64 -6.32
N LEU A 33 -11.70 -42.29 -5.28
CA LEU A 33 -11.96 -41.91 -3.90
C LEU A 33 -11.36 -40.54 -3.58
N THR A 34 -10.11 -40.28 -4.00
CA THR A 34 -9.45 -38.99 -3.77
C THR A 34 -10.17 -37.87 -4.53
N GLN A 35 -10.61 -38.04 -5.77
CA GLN A 35 -11.42 -37.03 -6.47
C GLN A 35 -12.69 -36.63 -5.71
N LYS A 36 -13.35 -37.58 -5.02
CA LYS A 36 -14.54 -37.31 -4.20
C LYS A 36 -14.22 -36.47 -2.95
N TYR A 37 -13.01 -36.55 -2.42
CA TYR A 37 -12.57 -35.78 -1.25
C TYR A 37 -11.79 -34.49 -1.61
N PHE A 38 -11.14 -34.44 -2.77
CA PHE A 38 -10.38 -33.29 -3.26
C PHE A 38 -11.24 -32.23 -3.97
N ALA A 39 -12.54 -32.46 -4.15
CA ALA A 39 -13.49 -31.45 -4.64
C ALA A 39 -13.49 -30.14 -3.80
N GLY A 40 -12.98 -30.17 -2.56
CA GLY A 40 -12.79 -28.97 -1.73
C GLY A 40 -11.62 -28.05 -2.14
N ARG A 41 -10.68 -28.51 -2.97
CA ARG A 41 -9.47 -27.75 -3.36
C ARG A 41 -9.75 -26.70 -4.43
N SER A 42 -10.62 -27.02 -5.39
CA SER A 42 -11.08 -26.08 -6.44
C SER A 42 -11.88 -24.91 -5.86
N GLU A 43 -12.68 -25.17 -4.81
CA GLU A 43 -13.46 -24.13 -4.14
C GLU A 43 -12.58 -23.17 -3.31
N THR A 44 -11.44 -23.66 -2.80
CA THR A 44 -10.46 -22.82 -2.12
C THR A 44 -9.67 -21.98 -3.12
N GLU A 45 -9.23 -22.57 -4.24
CA GLU A 45 -8.55 -21.85 -5.33
C GLU A 45 -9.38 -20.67 -5.85
N SER A 46 -10.69 -20.87 -6.09
CA SER A 46 -11.58 -19.79 -6.54
C SER A 46 -11.73 -18.65 -5.51
N ARG A 47 -11.69 -18.95 -4.20
CA ARG A 47 -11.70 -17.93 -3.14
C ARG A 47 -10.37 -17.17 -3.09
N PHE A 48 -9.25 -17.85 -3.31
CA PHE A 48 -7.93 -17.21 -3.39
C PHE A 48 -7.85 -16.25 -4.58
N ASP A 49 -8.33 -16.66 -5.77
CA ASP A 49 -8.35 -15.79 -6.95
C ASP A 49 -9.17 -14.52 -6.72
N ARG A 50 -10.34 -14.65 -6.07
CA ARG A 50 -11.17 -13.50 -5.69
C ARG A 50 -10.47 -12.55 -4.73
N VAL A 51 -9.81 -13.10 -3.69
CA VAL A 51 -9.05 -12.28 -2.73
C VAL A 51 -7.85 -11.60 -3.39
N LEU A 52 -7.16 -12.26 -4.32
CA LEU A 52 -6.06 -11.67 -5.07
C LEU A 52 -6.54 -10.51 -5.96
N GLU A 53 -7.69 -10.65 -6.59
CA GLU A 53 -8.29 -9.57 -7.39
C GLU A 53 -8.73 -8.40 -6.52
N GLU A 54 -9.38 -8.66 -5.38
CA GLU A 54 -9.72 -7.62 -4.40
C GLU A 54 -8.46 -6.90 -3.87
N LEU A 55 -7.36 -7.62 -3.64
CA LEU A 55 -6.08 -7.03 -3.23
C LEU A 55 -5.43 -6.20 -4.34
N ARG A 56 -5.58 -6.59 -5.62
CA ARG A 56 -5.12 -5.79 -6.75
C ARG A 56 -5.90 -4.49 -6.86
N GLN A 57 -7.23 -4.58 -6.83
CA GLN A 57 -8.13 -3.42 -6.84
C GLN A 57 -7.81 -2.46 -5.69
N MET A 58 -7.65 -3.00 -4.47
CA MET A 58 -7.29 -2.19 -3.30
C MET A 58 -5.93 -1.51 -3.48
N ARG A 59 -4.94 -2.19 -4.05
CA ARG A 59 -3.63 -1.59 -4.33
C ARG A 59 -3.74 -0.46 -5.35
N GLU A 60 -4.47 -0.66 -6.44
CA GLU A 60 -4.69 0.37 -7.47
C GLU A 60 -5.40 1.59 -6.89
N GLU A 61 -6.44 1.38 -6.08
CA GLU A 61 -7.14 2.47 -5.42
C GLU A 61 -6.24 3.23 -4.45
N GLN A 62 -5.41 2.51 -3.67
CA GLN A 62 -4.41 3.13 -2.81
C GLN A 62 -3.41 3.96 -3.62
N THR A 63 -2.86 3.40 -4.70
CA THR A 63 -1.93 4.12 -5.57
C THR A 63 -2.55 5.41 -6.10
N ARG A 64 -3.79 5.36 -6.60
CA ARG A 64 -4.50 6.56 -7.06
C ARG A 64 -4.67 7.59 -5.96
N ARG A 65 -5.07 7.17 -4.76
CA ARG A 65 -5.19 8.08 -3.60
C ARG A 65 -3.85 8.72 -3.22
N TRP A 66 -2.76 7.95 -3.29
CA TRP A 66 -1.40 8.46 -3.05
C TRP A 66 -0.98 9.48 -4.11
N GLU A 67 -1.25 9.21 -5.38
CA GLU A 67 -0.98 10.14 -6.48
C GLU A 67 -1.77 11.45 -6.34
N GLU A 68 -3.07 11.36 -6.02
CA GLU A 68 -3.91 12.54 -5.77
C GLU A 68 -3.41 13.36 -4.58
N GLN A 69 -3.02 12.69 -3.49
CA GLN A 69 -2.39 13.35 -2.34
C GLN A 69 -1.10 14.06 -2.77
N ALA A 70 -0.21 13.38 -3.49
CA ALA A 70 1.05 13.95 -3.95
C ALA A 70 0.83 15.20 -4.83
N GLN A 71 -0.16 15.18 -5.72
CA GLN A 71 -0.54 16.36 -6.51
C GLN A 71 -1.01 17.52 -5.63
N ARG A 72 -1.86 17.27 -4.63
CA ARG A 72 -2.32 18.31 -3.70
C ARG A 72 -1.17 18.92 -2.90
N TRP A 73 -0.22 18.10 -2.44
CA TRP A 73 0.97 18.59 -1.76
C TRP A 73 1.85 19.45 -2.67
N ALA A 74 2.01 19.06 -3.94
CA ALA A 74 2.74 19.84 -4.92
C ALA A 74 2.07 21.20 -5.20
N GLU A 75 0.74 21.23 -5.37
CA GLU A 75 -0.01 22.47 -5.53
C GLU A 75 0.11 23.37 -4.29
N GLN A 76 0.07 22.78 -3.09
CA GLN A 76 0.21 23.53 -1.87
C GLN A 76 1.62 24.12 -1.75
N ALA A 77 2.66 23.35 -2.06
CA ALA A 77 4.04 23.83 -2.08
C ALA A 77 4.23 25.03 -3.02
N GLN A 78 3.63 24.99 -4.23
CA GLN A 78 3.65 26.11 -5.17
C GLN A 78 2.98 27.37 -4.60
N ARG A 79 1.85 27.23 -3.88
CA ARG A 79 1.19 28.37 -3.22
C ARG A 79 2.05 28.97 -2.12
N TRP A 80 2.73 28.14 -1.33
CA TRP A 80 3.66 28.61 -0.30
C TRP A 80 4.84 29.37 -0.92
N GLU A 81 5.40 28.87 -2.01
CA GLU A 81 6.48 29.54 -2.75
C GLU A 81 6.04 30.91 -3.29
N GLU A 82 4.84 30.99 -3.88
CA GLU A 82 4.29 32.28 -4.34
C GLU A 82 4.09 33.26 -3.17
N GLN A 83 3.60 32.77 -2.04
CA GLN A 83 3.37 33.59 -0.86
C GLN A 83 4.69 34.08 -0.26
N ASP A 84 5.72 33.23 -0.21
CA ASP A 84 7.06 33.61 0.24
C ASP A 84 7.64 34.73 -0.64
N ARG A 85 7.51 34.61 -1.96
CA ARG A 85 7.93 35.68 -2.88
C ARG A 85 7.22 37.01 -2.59
N ARG A 86 5.90 36.99 -2.35
CA ARG A 86 5.15 38.21 -1.99
C ARG A 86 5.62 38.81 -0.67
N TRP A 87 5.97 37.98 0.31
CA TRP A 87 6.54 38.45 1.57
C TRP A 87 7.91 39.09 1.37
N GLN A 88 8.77 38.50 0.54
CA GLN A 88 10.06 39.08 0.21
C GLN A 88 9.93 40.43 -0.50
N GLU A 89 9.01 40.54 -1.46
CA GLU A 89 8.72 41.81 -2.15
C GLU A 89 8.23 42.89 -1.17
N GLN A 90 7.34 42.54 -0.23
CA GLN A 90 6.92 43.48 0.81
C GLN A 90 8.06 43.87 1.73
N ALA A 91 8.91 42.92 2.16
CA ALA A 91 10.05 43.21 3.00
C ALA A 91 10.99 44.24 2.34
N GLN A 92 11.26 44.10 1.04
CA GLN A 92 12.05 45.07 0.28
C GLN A 92 11.41 46.46 0.25
N GLN A 93 10.09 46.55 0.06
CA GLN A 93 9.38 47.84 0.09
C GLN A 93 9.46 48.50 1.48
N TRP A 94 9.35 47.70 2.55
CA TRP A 94 9.51 48.18 3.91
C TRP A 94 10.91 48.69 4.18
N GLU A 95 11.96 47.98 3.72
CA GLU A 95 13.34 48.45 3.82
C GLU A 95 13.55 49.78 3.08
N GLU A 96 13.01 49.91 1.86
CA GLU A 96 13.13 51.15 1.10
C GLU A 96 12.42 52.32 1.79
N GLN A 97 11.21 52.11 2.30
CA GLN A 97 10.51 53.09 3.11
C GLN A 97 11.33 53.49 4.33
N ASN A 98 11.87 52.53 5.07
CA ASN A 98 12.64 52.80 6.27
C ASN A 98 13.87 53.65 5.96
N ARG A 99 14.56 53.37 4.84
CA ARG A 99 15.68 54.20 4.37
C ARG A 99 15.27 55.64 4.08
N ARG A 100 14.10 55.85 3.44
CA ARG A 100 13.58 57.20 3.19
C ARG A 100 13.24 57.94 4.49
N TRP A 101 12.72 57.24 5.50
CA TRP A 101 12.47 57.80 6.82
C TRP A 101 13.78 58.20 7.52
N GLU A 102 14.82 57.36 7.43
CA GLU A 102 16.15 57.67 7.96
C GLU A 102 16.76 58.90 7.27
N GLU A 103 16.71 58.97 5.93
CA GLU A 103 17.18 60.12 5.16
C GLU A 103 16.44 61.42 5.54
N GLN A 104 15.11 61.34 5.73
CA GLN A 104 14.32 62.47 6.24
C GLN A 104 14.77 62.87 7.64
N ALA A 105 14.86 61.92 8.57
CA ALA A 105 15.27 62.18 9.95
C ALA A 105 16.64 62.87 10.02
N GLN A 106 17.60 62.46 9.19
CA GLN A 106 18.91 63.11 9.08
C GLN A 106 18.77 64.58 8.63
N ARG A 107 17.99 64.86 7.57
CA ARG A 107 17.76 66.24 7.10
C ARG A 107 17.10 67.12 8.15
N TRP A 108 16.15 66.56 8.91
CA TRP A 108 15.52 67.27 10.02
C TRP A 108 16.55 67.60 11.11
N ALA A 109 17.40 66.64 11.49
CA ALA A 109 18.47 66.86 12.46
C ALA A 109 19.48 67.93 12.00
N GLU A 110 19.89 67.90 10.74
CA GLU A 110 20.77 68.91 10.13
C GLU A 110 20.11 70.30 10.13
N GLN A 111 18.82 70.39 9.81
CA GLN A 111 18.10 71.67 9.90
C GLN A 111 18.05 72.19 11.32
N THR A 112 17.69 71.36 12.30
CA THR A 112 17.64 71.78 13.70
C THR A 112 18.99 72.33 14.17
N GLN A 113 20.10 71.66 13.84
CA GLN A 113 21.44 72.17 14.17
C GLN A 113 21.79 73.49 13.49
N ARG A 114 21.22 73.78 12.32
CA ARG A 114 21.45 75.05 11.62
C ARG A 114 20.65 76.22 12.22
N TRP A 115 19.57 75.92 12.92
CA TRP A 115 18.73 76.91 13.60
C TRP A 115 19.12 77.12 15.09
N GLU A 116 20.04 76.31 15.62
CA GLU A 116 20.77 76.56 16.88
C GLU A 116 22.02 77.42 16.66
#